data_AF-A0A351J1K6-F1
#
_entry.id   AF-A0A351J1K6-F1
#
_cell.length_a   1.000
_cell.length_b   1.000
_cell.length_c   1.000
_cell.angle_alpha   90.00
_cell.angle_beta   90.00
_cell.angle_gamma   90.00
#
_symmetry.space_group_name_H-M   'P 1'
#
loop_
_entity.id
_entity.type
_entity.pdbx_description
1 polymer ?
#
loop_
_entity_poly.entity_id
_entity_poly.type
_entity_poly.pdbx_seq_one_letter_code
_entity_poly.pdbx_strand_id
1 'polypeptide(L)' 'MLTLKNVTKMYASGAAAVKAVDNVSLGVNEGEIVSIMGKADRENHSFAFGWRIGCPPFRQHCDR' A
#
# COMPACT_ATOMS: atom_id res chain seq x y z
N MET A 1 10.93 12.82 -16.29
CA MET A 1 10.05 11.65 -16.54
C MET A 1 10.24 10.61 -15.44
N LEU A 2 9.15 10.16 -14.80
CA LEU A 2 9.13 9.12 -13.77
C LEU A 2 8.54 7.83 -14.35
N THR A 3 9.21 6.69 -14.17
CA THR A 3 8.73 5.40 -14.68
C THR A 3 8.89 4.29 -13.63
N LEU A 4 7.79 3.64 -13.31
CA LEU A 4 7.69 2.47 -12.44
C LEU A 4 7.22 1.29 -13.30
N LYS A 5 7.92 0.16 -13.25
CA LYS A 5 7.58 -1.03 -14.03
C LYS A 5 7.42 -2.23 -13.11
N ASN A 6 6.32 -2.95 -13.28
CA ASN A 6 6.03 -4.23 -12.63
C ASN A 6 6.21 -4.20 -11.10
N VAL A 7 5.84 -3.08 -10.49
CA VAL A 7 5.99 -2.88 -9.05
C VAL A 7 5.04 -3.82 -8.33
N THR A 8 5.61 -4.65 -7.46
CA THR A 8 4.86 -5.59 -6.61
C THR A 8 5.27 -5.38 -5.17
N LYS A 9 4.29 -5.29 -4.28
CA LYS A 9 4.50 -5.16 -2.84
C LYS A 9 3.55 -6.10 -2.11
N MET A 10 4.13 -6.99 -1.32
CA MET A 10 3.41 -7.90 -0.44
C MET A 10 3.66 -7.53 1.02
N TYR A 11 2.64 -7.70 1.84
CA TYR A 11 2.71 -7.62 3.30
C TYR A 11 2.36 -8.99 3.90
N ALA A 12 2.90 -9.26 5.08
CA ALA A 12 2.82 -10.55 5.77
C ALA A 12 3.34 -11.74 4.93
N SER A 13 3.18 -12.96 5.43
CA SER A 13 3.63 -14.20 4.80
C SER A 13 2.67 -15.36 5.08
N GLY A 14 2.78 -16.44 4.31
CA GLY A 14 1.93 -17.63 4.44
C GLY A 14 0.47 -17.35 4.10
N ALA A 15 -0.46 -17.95 4.86
CA ALA A 15 -1.91 -17.81 4.64
C ALA A 15 -2.44 -16.37 4.84
N ALA A 16 -1.68 -15.50 5.51
CA ALA A 16 -2.03 -14.11 5.74
C ALA A 16 -1.39 -13.13 4.73
N ALA A 17 -0.72 -13.63 3.68
CA ALA A 17 -0.04 -12.79 2.71
C ALA A 17 -1.05 -11.93 1.92
N VAL A 18 -0.82 -10.62 1.89
CA VAL A 18 -1.64 -9.66 1.15
C VAL A 18 -0.78 -8.96 0.11
N LYS A 19 -1.25 -8.95 -1.14
CA LYS A 19 -0.66 -8.15 -2.22
C LYS A 19 -1.24 -6.73 -2.16
N ALA A 20 -0.45 -5.78 -1.66
CA ALA A 20 -0.83 -4.37 -1.63
C ALA A 20 -0.64 -3.67 -2.98
N VAL A 21 0.37 -4.09 -3.74
CA VAL A 21 0.59 -3.68 -5.13
C VAL A 21 0.90 -4.94 -5.91
N ASP A 22 0.19 -5.19 -7.02
CA ASP A 22 0.36 -6.40 -7.83
C ASP A 22 0.70 -6.03 -9.28
N ASN A 23 1.97 -6.17 -9.64
CA ASN A 23 2.47 -5.95 -11.01
C ASN A 23 2.03 -4.62 -11.66
N VAL A 24 2.08 -3.52 -10.90
CA VAL A 24 1.63 -2.20 -11.39
C VAL A 24 2.76 -1.48 -12.12
N SER A 25 2.45 -0.90 -13.28
CA SER A 25 3.36 -0.01 -14.02
C SER A 25 2.73 1.38 -14.17
N LEU A 26 3.51 2.42 -13.91
CA LEU A 26 3.09 3.83 -13.96
C LEU A 26 4.17 4.64 -14.67
N GLY A 27 3.78 5.50 -15.60
CA GLY A 27 4.64 6.52 -16.20
C GLY A 27 4.05 7.90 -15.94
N VAL A 28 4.88 8.85 -15.54
CA VAL A 28 4.50 10.27 -15.40
C VAL A 28 5.48 11.12 -16.20
N ASN A 29 4.96 11.88 -17.15
CA ASN A 29 5.77 12.74 -17.99
C ASN A 29 6.19 14.01 -17.24
N GLU A 30 7.19 14.71 -17.78
CA GLU A 30 7.62 15.97 -17.21
C GLU A 30 6.55 17.05 -17.41
N GLY A 31 6.24 17.80 -16.35
CA GLY A 31 5.13 18.77 -16.34
C GLY A 31 3.73 18.17 -16.11
N GLU A 32 3.61 16.84 -16.01
CA GLU A 32 2.34 16.15 -15.75
C GLU A 32 2.06 16.09 -14.24
N ILE A 33 0.82 16.43 -13.85
CA ILE A 33 0.34 16.32 -12.48
C ILE A 33 -0.72 15.22 -12.42
N VAL A 34 -0.46 14.18 -11.61
CA VAL A 34 -1.32 13.01 -11.48
C VAL A 34 -1.74 12.84 -10.03
N SER A 35 -3.01 12.51 -9.79
CA SER A 35 -3.53 12.14 -8.46
C SER A 35 -3.86 10.65 -8.42
N ILE A 36 -3.47 9.98 -7.33
CA ILE A 36 -3.82 8.58 -7.07
C ILE A 36 -5.00 8.56 -6.09
N MET A 37 -6.13 8.03 -6.55
CA MET A 37 -7.36 7.92 -5.78
C MET A 37 -7.77 6.45 -5.67
N GLY A 38 -8.42 6.08 -4.55
CA GLY A 38 -8.86 4.71 -4.34
C GLY A 38 -9.96 4.62 -3.29
N LYS A 39 -10.72 3.53 -3.33
CA LYS A 39 -11.71 3.21 -2.29
C LYS A 39 -10.97 2.80 -1.02
N ALA A 40 -11.24 3.47 0.09
CA ALA A 40 -10.90 2.94 1.40
C ALA A 40 -11.96 1.89 1.78
N ASP A 41 -11.55 0.64 1.98
CA ASP A 41 -12.37 -0.35 2.65
C ASP A 41 -11.63 -0.88 3.89
N ARG A 42 -12.35 -1.53 4.81
CA ARG A 42 -11.80 -2.01 6.09
C ARG A 42 -10.74 -3.10 5.91
N GLU A 43 -10.59 -3.66 4.71
CA GLU A 43 -9.73 -4.81 4.43
C GLU A 43 -8.55 -4.46 3.50
N ASN A 44 -8.56 -3.29 2.85
CA ASN A 44 -7.65 -2.89 1.78
C ASN A 44 -7.07 -1.49 2.05
N HIS A 45 -6.18 -1.41 3.04
CA HIS A 45 -5.52 -0.16 3.43
C HIS A 45 -4.16 0.09 2.73
N SER A 46 -3.94 -0.54 1.58
CA SER A 46 -2.64 -0.65 0.90
C SER A 46 -1.95 0.69 0.60
N PHE A 47 -2.71 1.72 0.21
CA PHE A 47 -2.15 3.05 -0.08
C PHE A 47 -2.08 3.99 1.14
N ALA A 48 -2.88 3.75 2.19
CA ALA A 48 -2.88 4.58 3.40
C ALA A 48 -1.70 4.27 4.36
N PHE A 49 -1.20 3.04 4.35
CA PHE A 49 -0.09 2.63 5.22
C PHE A 49 1.30 2.96 4.66
N GLY A 50 1.45 3.17 3.35
CA GLY A 50 2.75 3.47 2.73
C GLY A 50 3.35 4.82 3.15
N TRP A 51 2.53 5.79 3.56
CA TRP A 51 2.95 7.14 3.99
C TRP A 51 2.87 7.37 5.50
N ARG A 52 2.33 6.40 6.27
CA ARG A 52 2.41 6.41 7.73
C ARG A 52 3.59 5.56 8.17
N ILE A 53 4.78 6.17 8.16
CA ILE A 53 5.90 5.73 8.99
C ILE A 53 5.38 5.72 10.45
N GLY A 54 5.19 4.53 11.00
CA GLY A 54 4.75 4.36 12.38
C GLY A 54 3.84 3.15 12.55
N CYS A 55 4.44 2.00 12.81
CA CYS A 55 3.76 0.87 13.44
C CYS A 55 3.06 1.37 14.73
N PRO A 56 1.72 1.24 14.91
CA PRO A 56 1.13 1.46 16.22
C PRO A 56 1.33 0.18 17.06
N PRO A 57 2.00 0.26 18.23
CA PRO A 57 2.18 -0.89 19.09
C PRO A 57 0.95 -0.99 20.01
N PHE A 58 -0.26 -1.25 19.52
CA PHE A 58 -1.39 -1.43 20.42
C PHE A 58 -2.47 -2.35 19.85
N ARG A 59 -2.21 -3.66 19.97
CA ARG A 59 -3.25 -4.63 20.36
C ARG A 59 -2.64 -5.95 20.85
N GLN A 60 -1.78 -5.84 21.87
CA GLN A 60 -1.71 -6.92 22.84
C GLN A 60 -2.85 -6.69 23.84
N HIS A 61 -3.60 -7.76 24.13
CA HIS A 61 -4.14 -7.98 25.47
C HIS A 61 -5.10 -6.89 26.02
N CYS A 62 -6.37 -6.93 25.62
CA CYS A 62 -7.43 -6.62 26.57
C CYS A 62 -7.99 -7.96 27.04
N ASP A 63 -7.49 -8.37 28.19
CA ASP A 63 -7.97 -9.46 29.01
C ASP A 63 -9.46 -9.27 29.32
N ARG A 64 -10.23 -10.35 29.15
CA ARG A 64 -11.39 -10.68 29.97
C ARG A 64 -11.71 -12.16 29.85
#